data_AF-A0A8S3ZUJ0-F1
#
_entry.id   AF-A0A8S3ZUJ0-F1
#
_cell.length_a   1.000
_cell.length_b   1.000
_cell.length_c   1.000
_cell.angle_alpha   90.00
_cell.angle_beta   90.00
_cell.angle_gamma   90.00
#
_symmetry.space_group_name_H-M   'P 1'
#
loop_
_entity.id
_entity.type
_entity.pdbx_description
1 polymer ?
#
loop_
_entity_poly.entity_id
_entity_poly.type
_entity_poly.pdbx_seq_one_letter_code
_entity_poly.pdbx_strand_id
1 'polypeptide(L)'
;MFSSKFRTKGVMKLSRYMAMLSRVPHKFYHEKTVRIFDLTSPDVGVEVNKQVVVGRSLYDADGVERYIIPEKINVRTKQIKQSNCLLDFLKRTDFLKHQDFLKRLDFLKHLDFLKHLDFLKRLDFLKRLVSAQPREAHFLSTNLIKPEFLAPVPCDIIDFNLINLVNLKKKYMLTVEIGKRRTR
;
A
#
# COMPACT_ATOMS: atom_id res chain seq x y z
N MET A 1 16.30 2.97 10.14
CA MET A 1 16.77 4.32 9.76
C MET A 1 18.02 4.17 8.90
N PHE A 2 18.01 4.62 7.64
CA PHE A 2 19.22 4.59 6.81
C PHE A 2 20.12 5.80 7.14
N SER A 3 21.41 5.53 7.30
CA SER A 3 22.42 6.45 7.85
C SER A 3 22.80 7.64 6.94
N SER A 4 22.53 7.59 5.63
CA SER A 4 23.04 8.64 4.73
C SER A 4 22.08 9.83 4.58
N LYS A 5 22.43 10.98 5.17
CA LYS A 5 21.86 12.29 4.81
C LYS A 5 22.25 12.63 3.36
N PHE A 6 21.26 12.76 2.47
CA PHE A 6 21.50 13.22 1.10
C PHE A 6 21.65 14.75 1.07
N ARG A 7 22.75 15.29 0.53
CA ARG A 7 22.85 16.73 0.23
C ARG A 7 21.90 17.03 -0.91
N THR A 8 20.89 17.86 -0.67
CA THR A 8 19.92 18.31 -1.68
C THR A 8 20.46 19.42 -2.59
N LYS A 9 21.57 20.08 -2.21
CA LYS A 9 22.20 21.18 -2.96
C LYS A 9 23.74 21.09 -2.93
N GLY A 10 24.38 21.42 -4.06
CA GLY A 10 25.85 21.51 -4.23
C GLY A 10 26.37 20.83 -5.50
N VAL A 11 27.54 21.23 -5.98
CA VAL A 11 28.20 20.64 -7.16
C VAL A 11 28.76 19.27 -6.80
N MET A 12 28.32 18.22 -7.49
CA MET A 12 28.90 16.88 -7.39
C MET A 12 29.82 16.61 -8.57
N LYS A 13 30.99 16.02 -8.32
CA LYS A 13 31.89 15.56 -9.39
C LYS A 13 31.17 14.52 -10.25
N LEU A 14 31.25 14.65 -11.57
CA LEU A 14 30.59 13.77 -12.54
C LEU A 14 30.98 12.28 -12.32
N SER A 15 32.24 12.02 -11.95
CA SER A 15 32.73 10.68 -11.59
C SER A 15 31.97 10.06 -10.41
N ARG A 16 31.57 10.86 -9.42
CA ARG A 16 30.80 10.42 -8.25
C ARG A 16 29.35 10.12 -8.61
N TYR A 17 28.78 10.86 -9.56
CA TYR A 17 27.44 10.60 -10.11
C TYR A 17 27.42 9.34 -10.95
N MET A 18 28.41 9.16 -11.84
CA MET A 18 28.58 7.93 -12.65
C MET A 18 28.81 6.69 -11.79
N ALA A 19 29.59 6.80 -10.71
CA ALA A 19 29.76 5.71 -9.74
C ALA A 19 28.47 5.37 -8.98
N MET A 20 27.51 6.30 -8.89
CA MET A 20 26.20 6.04 -8.30
C MET A 20 25.24 5.39 -9.30
N LEU A 21 25.35 5.74 -10.58
CA LEU A 21 24.60 5.14 -11.68
C LEU A 21 25.14 3.76 -12.12
N SER A 22 26.37 3.41 -11.74
CA SER A 22 26.90 2.07 -12.01
C SER A 22 26.16 1.02 -11.17
N ARG A 23 25.75 -0.08 -11.81
CA ARG A 23 24.97 -1.20 -11.23
C ARG A 23 23.56 -0.81 -10.77
N VAL A 24 22.82 -0.07 -11.61
CA VAL A 24 21.38 0.14 -11.44
C VAL A 24 20.62 -1.06 -12.02
N PRO A 25 19.63 -1.64 -11.30
CA PRO A 25 18.84 -2.74 -11.82
C PRO A 25 18.02 -2.29 -13.04
N HIS A 26 17.74 -3.23 -13.94
CA HIS A 26 16.90 -2.96 -15.10
C HIS A 26 15.52 -2.45 -14.68
N LYS A 27 14.92 -1.60 -15.51
CA LYS A 27 13.63 -0.93 -15.23
C LYS A 27 12.49 -1.85 -14.82
N PHE A 28 12.53 -3.10 -15.29
CA PHE A 28 11.55 -4.14 -14.95
C PHE A 28 11.48 -4.42 -13.43
N TYR A 29 12.60 -4.30 -12.71
CA TYR A 29 12.68 -4.62 -11.28
C TYR A 29 12.33 -3.43 -10.37
N HIS A 30 12.10 -2.24 -10.93
CA HIS A 30 11.64 -1.12 -10.13
C HIS A 30 10.29 -1.45 -9.50
N GLU A 31 10.15 -1.12 -8.21
CA GLU A 31 8.92 -1.32 -7.41
C GLU A 31 8.48 -2.78 -7.23
N LYS A 32 9.26 -3.75 -7.70
CA LYS A 32 9.02 -5.16 -7.40
C LYS A 32 9.37 -5.43 -5.94
N THR A 33 8.50 -6.19 -5.27
CA THR A 33 8.81 -6.78 -3.97
C THR A 33 9.62 -8.05 -4.19
N VAL A 34 10.62 -8.25 -3.35
CA VAL A 34 11.67 -9.23 -3.60
C VAL A 34 12.02 -10.00 -2.33
N ARG A 35 12.66 -11.16 -2.49
CA ARG A 35 13.23 -11.91 -1.36
C ARG A 35 14.74 -11.83 -1.38
N ILE A 36 15.35 -11.64 -0.22
CA ILE A 36 16.81 -11.63 -0.10
C ILE A 36 17.26 -13.08 0.05
N PHE A 37 18.22 -13.52 -0.79
CA PHE A 37 18.81 -14.85 -0.70
C PHE A 37 20.26 -14.81 -0.20
N ASP A 38 20.99 -13.72 -0.47
CA ASP A 38 22.40 -13.56 -0.10
C ASP A 38 22.73 -12.12 0.28
N LEU A 39 23.72 -11.95 1.14
CA LEU A 39 24.17 -10.66 1.68
C LEU A 39 25.66 -10.47 1.42
N THR A 40 26.00 -9.73 0.37
CA THR A 40 27.38 -9.51 -0.08
C THR A 40 27.71 -8.03 -0.13
N SER A 41 28.17 -7.45 0.98
CA SER A 41 28.48 -6.01 1.08
C SER A 41 29.40 -5.52 -0.06
N PRO A 42 29.04 -4.46 -0.83
CA PRO A 42 27.95 -3.49 -0.65
C PRO A 42 26.62 -3.81 -1.37
N ASP A 43 26.53 -4.98 -1.98
CA ASP A 43 25.39 -5.45 -2.76
C ASP A 43 24.55 -6.46 -1.93
N VAL A 44 23.35 -6.75 -2.40
CA VAL A 44 22.43 -7.71 -1.81
C VAL A 44 21.95 -8.61 -2.93
N GLY A 45 22.05 -9.92 -2.73
CA GLY A 45 21.51 -10.94 -3.61
C GLY A 45 20.00 -11.00 -3.42
N VAL A 46 19.26 -10.65 -4.47
CA VAL A 46 17.83 -10.52 -4.48
C VAL A 46 17.21 -11.46 -5.50
N GLU A 47 16.16 -12.18 -5.10
CA GLU A 47 15.36 -13.04 -5.96
C GLU A 47 14.02 -12.35 -6.29
N VAL A 48 13.73 -12.26 -7.59
CA VAL A 48 12.53 -11.60 -8.13
C VAL A 48 11.81 -12.55 -9.07
N ASN A 49 10.51 -12.69 -8.87
CA ASN A 49 9.66 -13.44 -9.77
C ASN A 49 9.35 -12.60 -11.02
N LYS A 50 9.80 -13.06 -12.18
CA LYS A 50 9.56 -12.42 -13.46
C LYS A 50 8.73 -13.31 -14.36
N GLN A 51 7.70 -12.72 -14.96
CA GLN A 51 6.91 -13.37 -16.00
C GLN A 51 7.60 -13.21 -17.35
N VAL A 52 7.93 -14.32 -17.98
CA VAL A 52 8.59 -14.37 -19.29
C VAL A 52 7.65 -15.05 -20.28
N VAL A 53 7.54 -14.48 -21.47
CA VAL A 53 6.81 -15.06 -22.59
C VAL A 53 7.68 -16.15 -23.21
N VAL A 54 7.16 -17.37 -23.26
CA VAL A 54 7.89 -18.53 -23.77
C VAL A 54 7.40 -18.92 -25.16
N GLY A 55 6.10 -18.78 -25.43
CA GLY A 55 5.52 -19.19 -26.70
C GLY A 55 4.11 -18.68 -26.93
N ARG A 56 3.44 -19.28 -27.92
CA ARG A 56 2.01 -19.09 -28.18
C ARG A 56 1.23 -20.17 -27.46
N SER A 57 0.21 -19.74 -26.73
CA SER A 57 -0.75 -20.61 -26.07
C SER A 57 -2.02 -20.68 -26.90
N LEU A 58 -2.61 -21.87 -27.02
CA LEU A 58 -3.91 -22.04 -27.64
C LEU A 58 -5.06 -21.85 -26.64
N TYR A 59 -4.76 -21.75 -25.35
CA TYR A 59 -5.75 -21.77 -24.27
C TYR A 59 -5.93 -20.41 -23.57
N ASP A 60 -4.91 -19.56 -23.61
CA ASP A 60 -4.97 -18.23 -23.00
C ASP A 60 -5.77 -17.26 -23.87
N ALA A 61 -6.54 -16.36 -23.25
CA ALA A 61 -7.37 -15.37 -23.95
C ALA A 61 -6.57 -14.48 -24.94
N ASP A 62 -5.31 -14.19 -24.60
CA ASP A 62 -4.40 -13.39 -25.46
C ASP A 62 -3.58 -14.27 -26.43
N GLY A 63 -3.65 -15.59 -26.30
CA GLY A 63 -2.87 -16.55 -27.09
C GLY A 63 -1.38 -16.63 -26.75
N VAL A 64 -0.95 -16.17 -25.56
CA VAL A 64 0.46 -16.08 -25.16
C VAL A 64 0.76 -16.90 -23.91
N GLU A 65 1.70 -17.84 -24.03
CA GLU A 65 2.16 -18.69 -22.92
C GLU A 65 3.21 -17.96 -22.09
N ARG A 66 2.98 -17.86 -20.77
CA ARG A 66 3.84 -17.12 -19.83
C ARG A 66 4.25 -18.00 -18.66
N TYR A 67 5.54 -18.02 -18.33
CA TYR A 67 6.08 -18.71 -17.17
C TYR A 67 6.66 -17.71 -16.16
N ILE A 68 6.48 -18.01 -14.87
CA ILE A 68 7.09 -17.24 -13.78
C ILE A 68 8.44 -17.89 -13.46
N ILE A 69 9.52 -17.14 -13.73
CA ILE A 69 10.88 -17.56 -13.47
C ILE A 69 11.41 -16.76 -12.27
N PRO A 70 11.98 -17.43 -11.25
CA PRO A 70 12.72 -16.75 -10.20
C PRO A 70 14.10 -16.32 -10.74
N GLU A 71 14.26 -15.03 -11.00
CA GLU A 71 15.54 -14.46 -11.40
C GLU A 71 16.31 -13.95 -10.18
N LYS A 72 17.61 -14.25 -10.13
CA LYS A 72 18.53 -13.79 -9.07
C LYS A 72 19.40 -12.66 -9.57
N ILE A 73 19.47 -11.58 -8.81
CA ILE A 73 20.09 -10.32 -9.20
C ILE A 73 20.82 -9.74 -7.99
N ASN A 74 22.00 -9.17 -8.22
CA ASN A 74 22.72 -8.43 -7.19
C ASN A 74 22.38 -6.93 -7.31
N VAL A 75 21.82 -6.37 -6.25
CA VAL A 75 21.35 -4.97 -6.19
C VAL A 75 22.03 -4.25 -5.03
N ARG A 76 22.42 -2.99 -5.22
CA ARG A 76 23.03 -2.19 -4.15
C ARG A 76 22.06 -1.94 -3.01
N THR A 77 22.53 -2.00 -1.77
CA THR A 77 21.69 -1.76 -0.57
C THR A 77 20.98 -0.40 -0.60
N LYS A 78 21.55 0.61 -1.27
CA LYS A 78 20.95 1.96 -1.41
C LYS A 78 19.66 2.00 -2.22
N GLN A 79 19.46 1.05 -3.13
CA GLN A 79 18.28 0.99 -4.02
C GLN A 79 17.14 0.17 -3.41
N ILE A 80 17.41 -0.54 -2.32
CA ILE A 80 16.45 -1.42 -1.65
C ILE A 80 15.87 -0.71 -0.43
N LYS A 81 14.57 -0.85 -0.23
CA LYS A 81 13.86 -0.42 0.98
C LYS A 81 13.15 -1.62 1.59
N GLN A 82 13.06 -1.68 2.92
CA GLN A 82 12.28 -2.72 3.60
C GLN A 82 10.79 -2.54 3.30
N SER A 83 10.09 -3.66 3.11
CA SER A 83 8.66 -3.68 2.89
C SER A 83 7.88 -3.74 4.20
N ASN A 84 6.78 -2.99 4.28
CA ASN A 84 5.93 -2.98 5.48
C ASN A 84 5.02 -4.21 5.57
N CYS A 85 4.78 -4.93 4.45
CA CYS A 85 3.88 -6.07 4.41
C CYS A 85 4.30 -7.21 5.35
N LEU A 86 5.60 -7.51 5.41
CA LEU A 86 6.15 -8.54 6.30
C LEU A 86 6.18 -8.06 7.75
N LEU A 87 6.43 -6.77 7.97
CA LEU A 87 6.47 -6.18 9.31
C LEU A 87 5.09 -6.22 9.99
N ASP A 88 4.02 -5.93 9.25
CA ASP A 88 2.65 -6.03 9.77
C ASP A 88 2.25 -7.49 10.03
N PHE A 89 2.68 -8.41 9.17
CA PHE A 89 2.47 -9.85 9.37
C PHE A 89 3.21 -10.35 10.61
N LEU A 90 4.49 -10.00 10.78
CA LEU A 90 5.29 -10.39 11.94
C LEU A 90 4.69 -9.87 13.23
N LYS A 91 4.33 -8.57 13.28
CA LYS A 91 3.62 -7.99 14.43
C LYS A 91 2.40 -8.82 14.78
N ARG A 92 1.54 -9.12 13.80
CA ARG A 92 0.34 -9.95 14.01
C ARG A 92 0.70 -11.34 14.56
N THR A 93 1.71 -12.01 14.00
CA THR A 93 2.13 -13.32 14.50
C THR A 93 2.70 -13.26 15.92
N ASP A 94 3.42 -12.20 16.26
CA ASP A 94 3.98 -12.02 17.60
C ASP A 94 2.88 -11.68 18.61
N PHE A 95 1.87 -10.88 18.23
CA PHE A 95 0.65 -10.69 19.03
C PHE A 95 -0.05 -12.02 19.33
N LEU A 96 -0.18 -12.92 18.33
CA LEU A 96 -0.78 -14.25 18.53
C LEU A 96 0.04 -15.10 19.49
N LYS A 97 1.37 -15.14 19.34
CA LYS A 97 2.26 -15.87 20.26
C LYS A 97 2.18 -15.34 21.70
N HIS A 98 2.14 -14.02 21.87
CA HIS A 98 1.94 -13.41 23.19
C HIS A 98 0.59 -13.80 23.80
N GLN A 99 -0.46 -13.85 23.00
CA GLN A 99 -1.79 -14.27 23.46
C GLN A 99 -1.84 -15.76 23.81
N ASP A 100 -1.15 -16.64 23.06
CA ASP A 100 -1.04 -18.05 23.38
C ASP A 100 -0.22 -18.28 24.67
N PHE A 101 0.82 -17.48 24.90
CA PHE A 101 1.54 -17.45 26.16
C PHE A 101 0.65 -17.00 27.33
N LEU A 102 -0.16 -15.94 27.14
CA LEU A 102 -1.11 -15.48 28.15
C LEU A 102 -2.18 -16.54 28.45
N LYS A 103 -2.74 -17.22 27.43
CA LYS A 103 -3.65 -18.35 27.63
C LYS A 103 -2.98 -19.45 28.44
N ARG A 104 -1.73 -19.81 28.15
CA ARG A 104 -0.96 -20.78 28.95
C ARG A 104 -0.83 -20.32 30.41
N LEU A 105 -0.52 -19.04 30.66
CA LEU A 105 -0.49 -18.50 32.02
C LEU A 105 -1.86 -18.49 32.70
N ASP A 106 -2.94 -18.24 31.97
CA ASP A 106 -4.32 -18.31 32.48
C ASP A 106 -4.74 -19.76 32.76
N PHE A 107 -4.27 -20.74 31.97
CA PHE A 107 -4.41 -22.17 32.30
C PHE A 107 -3.67 -22.55 33.60
N LEU A 108 -2.53 -21.92 33.91
CA LEU A 108 -1.87 -22.11 35.21
C LEU A 108 -2.66 -21.49 36.39
N LYS A 109 -3.54 -20.51 36.14
CA LYS A 109 -4.48 -19.97 37.15
C LYS A 109 -5.73 -20.83 37.33
N HIS A 110 -5.90 -21.88 36.53
CA HIS A 110 -7.03 -22.81 36.60
C HIS A 110 -6.73 -24.09 37.39
N LEU A 111 -5.77 -24.07 38.32
CA LEU A 111 -5.77 -25.00 39.45
C LEU A 111 -7.10 -24.80 40.23
N ASP A 112 -8.01 -25.73 39.96
CA ASP A 112 -9.27 -26.12 40.59
C ASP A 112 -10.54 -25.23 40.57
N PHE A 113 -10.52 -23.93 40.26
CA PHE A 113 -11.72 -23.09 40.51
C PHE A 113 -12.63 -22.67 39.35
N LEU A 114 -12.36 -22.99 38.09
CA LEU A 114 -12.95 -22.24 36.96
C LEU A 114 -13.50 -23.12 35.82
N LYS A 115 -14.21 -24.20 36.18
CA LYS A 115 -14.96 -25.04 35.23
C LYS A 115 -16.16 -24.35 34.56
N HIS A 116 -16.50 -23.11 34.95
CA HIS A 116 -17.78 -22.48 34.57
C HIS A 116 -17.73 -21.37 33.52
N LEU A 117 -16.58 -21.07 32.92
CA LEU A 117 -16.54 -19.96 31.96
C LEU A 117 -16.70 -20.45 30.52
N ASP A 118 -17.83 -20.07 29.93
CA ASP A 118 -18.18 -20.02 28.50
C ASP A 118 -17.16 -19.22 27.62
N PHE A 119 -15.93 -19.05 28.09
CA PHE A 119 -14.87 -18.24 27.51
C PHE A 119 -14.31 -18.82 26.21
N LEU A 120 -14.50 -20.12 25.98
CA LEU A 120 -13.97 -20.82 24.80
C LEU A 120 -14.78 -20.57 23.52
N LYS A 121 -16.04 -20.12 23.61
CA LYS A 121 -16.87 -19.76 22.45
C LYS A 121 -16.51 -18.42 21.79
N ARG A 122 -15.63 -17.61 22.42
CA ARG A 122 -15.23 -16.28 21.92
C ARG A 122 -13.98 -16.27 21.02
N LEU A 123 -13.46 -17.42 20.62
CA LEU A 123 -12.22 -17.51 19.83
C LEU A 123 -12.40 -17.39 18.31
N ASP A 124 -13.60 -17.02 17.83
CA ASP A 124 -13.85 -16.76 16.40
C ASP A 124 -13.14 -15.49 15.86
N PHE A 125 -12.60 -14.63 16.73
CA PHE A 125 -11.82 -13.44 16.33
C PHE A 125 -10.38 -13.74 15.86
N LEU A 126 -9.90 -14.99 15.99
CA LEU A 126 -8.52 -15.35 15.62
C LEU A 126 -8.32 -15.45 14.10
N LYS A 127 -9.40 -15.75 13.36
CA LYS A 127 -9.41 -15.66 11.90
C LYS A 127 -9.47 -14.18 11.53
N ARG A 128 -8.69 -13.76 10.53
CA ARG A 128 -8.86 -12.42 9.96
C ARG A 128 -10.32 -12.33 9.50
N LEU A 129 -11.11 -11.44 10.10
CA LEU A 129 -12.36 -10.98 9.51
C LEU A 129 -11.95 -10.21 8.25
N VAL A 130 -11.83 -10.90 7.11
CA VAL A 130 -11.28 -10.34 5.87
C VAL A 130 -12.28 -9.40 5.20
N SER A 131 -13.57 -9.58 5.45
CA SER A 131 -14.63 -8.68 4.99
C SER A 131 -15.03 -7.72 6.11
N ALA A 132 -15.21 -6.44 5.74
CA ALA A 132 -15.94 -5.52 6.60
C ALA A 132 -17.34 -6.11 6.81
N GLN A 133 -17.67 -6.40 8.07
CA GLN A 133 -19.02 -6.82 8.41
C GLN A 133 -20.01 -5.69 8.10
N PRO A 134 -21.28 -6.00 7.81
CA PRO A 134 -22.31 -4.97 7.78
C PRO A 134 -22.24 -4.17 9.07
N ARG A 135 -22.35 -2.84 8.97
CA ARG A 135 -22.31 -1.97 10.15
C ARG A 135 -23.41 -2.38 11.12
N GLU A 136 -23.07 -2.46 12.40
CA GLU A 136 -24.06 -2.71 13.44
C GLU A 136 -25.10 -1.58 13.50
N ALA A 137 -26.33 -1.93 13.83
CA ALA A 137 -27.39 -0.95 14.03
C ALA A 137 -27.01 -0.03 15.20
N HIS A 138 -27.02 1.28 14.95
CA HIS A 138 -26.72 2.31 15.95
C HIS A 138 -27.71 3.45 15.83
N PHE A 139 -28.07 4.03 16.98
CA PHE A 139 -28.93 5.21 17.04
C PHE A 139 -28.11 6.48 16.84
N LEU A 140 -28.58 7.38 15.98
CA LEU A 140 -27.98 8.69 15.76
C LEU A 140 -28.88 9.75 16.40
N SER A 141 -28.38 10.44 17.43
CA SER A 141 -29.10 11.54 18.07
C SER A 141 -28.86 12.87 17.34
N THR A 142 -29.92 13.63 17.05
CA THR A 142 -29.88 14.92 16.35
C THR A 142 -29.79 16.13 17.29
N ASN A 143 -29.51 15.92 18.58
CA ASN A 143 -29.54 16.97 19.61
C ASN A 143 -28.56 18.13 19.33
N LEU A 144 -27.45 17.87 18.64
CA LEU A 144 -26.40 18.87 18.37
C LEU A 144 -26.32 19.29 16.89
N ILE A 145 -26.92 18.53 15.98
CA ILE A 145 -26.82 18.75 14.53
C ILE A 145 -28.22 18.60 13.92
N LYS A 146 -28.71 19.68 13.31
CA LYS A 146 -29.98 19.67 12.57
C LYS A 146 -29.73 19.08 11.17
N PRO A 147 -30.56 18.14 10.68
CA PRO A 147 -30.44 17.65 9.32
C PRO A 147 -30.70 18.79 8.32
N GLU A 148 -29.80 18.92 7.34
CA GLU A 148 -29.91 19.93 6.30
C GLU A 148 -30.71 19.41 5.10
N PHE A 149 -31.55 20.27 4.52
CA PHE A 149 -32.30 19.94 3.32
C PHE A 149 -31.44 20.16 2.08
N LEU A 150 -31.13 19.09 1.36
CA LEU A 150 -30.39 19.14 0.10
C LEU A 150 -31.38 19.17 -1.07
N ALA A 151 -31.29 20.19 -1.92
CA ALA A 151 -32.06 20.30 -3.16
C ALA A 151 -31.16 20.01 -4.37
N PRO A 152 -31.68 19.36 -5.44
CA PRO A 152 -30.93 19.21 -6.67
C PRO A 152 -30.62 20.58 -7.26
N VAL A 153 -29.35 20.81 -7.60
CA VAL A 153 -28.92 22.05 -8.25
C VAL A 153 -29.36 22.01 -9.72
N PRO A 154 -29.97 23.09 -10.26
CA PRO A 154 -30.34 23.15 -11.67
C PRO A 154 -29.12 23.06 -12.59
N CYS A 155 -29.30 22.40 -13.74
CA CYS A 155 -28.28 22.34 -14.79
C CYS A 155 -28.22 23.67 -15.54
N ASP A 156 -27.21 24.49 -15.25
CA ASP A 156 -26.94 25.72 -15.99
C ASP A 156 -25.96 25.44 -17.15
N ILE A 157 -26.33 25.80 -18.38
CA ILE A 157 -25.39 25.86 -19.50
C ILE A 157 -24.59 27.15 -19.34
N ILE A 158 -23.31 27.00 -18.99
CA ILE A 158 -22.41 28.15 -18.81
C ILE A 158 -21.73 28.46 -20.15
N ASP A 159 -22.17 29.54 -20.81
CA ASP A 159 -21.44 30.11 -21.94
C ASP A 159 -20.17 30.84 -21.42
N PHE A 160 -19.01 30.32 -21.80
CA PHE A 160 -17.71 30.83 -21.35
C PHE A 160 -17.29 32.12 -22.07
N ASN A 161 -17.84 33.25 -21.62
CA ASN A 161 -17.23 34.57 -21.82
C ASN A 161 -16.33 34.93 -20.62
N LEU A 162 -15.16 35.54 -20.88
CA LEU A 162 -14.11 35.82 -19.88
C LEU A 162 -14.62 36.55 -18.62
N ILE A 163 -15.65 37.38 -18.77
CA ILE A 163 -16.28 38.15 -17.68
C ILE A 163 -17.12 37.25 -16.74
N ASN A 164 -17.81 36.24 -17.28
CA ASN A 164 -18.67 35.35 -16.48
C ASN A 164 -17.85 34.32 -15.67
N LEU A 165 -16.67 33.95 -16.15
CA LEU A 165 -15.75 32.98 -15.53
C LEU A 165 -15.20 33.46 -14.17
N VAL A 166 -14.94 34.76 -14.03
CA VAL A 166 -14.46 35.38 -12.79
C VAL A 166 -15.57 35.42 -11.72
N ASN A 167 -16.80 35.69 -12.14
CA ASN A 167 -17.97 35.72 -11.24
C ASN A 167 -18.38 34.32 -10.77
N LEU A 168 -18.24 33.31 -11.62
CA LEU A 168 -18.49 31.91 -11.27
C LEU A 168 -17.47 31.33 -10.28
N LYS A 169 -16.18 31.70 -10.40
CA LYS A 169 -15.15 31.33 -9.42
C LYS A 169 -15.45 31.85 -8.02
N LYS A 170 -15.96 33.08 -7.93
CA LYS A 170 -16.33 33.70 -6.64
C LYS A 170 -17.58 33.07 -6.01
N LYS A 171 -18.57 32.70 -6.83
CA LYS A 171 -19.86 32.18 -6.34
C LYS A 171 -19.79 30.71 -5.89
N TYR A 172 -18.96 29.87 -6.53
CA TYR A 172 -18.97 28.42 -6.31
C TYR A 172 -17.63 27.85 -5.81
N MET A 173 -16.63 28.68 -5.48
CA MET A 173 -15.27 28.26 -5.03
C MET A 173 -14.66 27.11 -5.85
N LEU A 174 -14.83 27.13 -7.16
CA LEU A 174 -14.33 26.07 -8.06
C LEU A 174 -12.87 26.31 -8.45
N THR A 175 -12.01 25.30 -8.29
CA THR A 175 -10.67 25.24 -8.91
C THR A 175 -10.80 24.73 -10.34
N VAL A 176 -10.72 25.64 -11.32
CA VAL A 176 -10.75 25.30 -12.75
C VAL A 176 -9.32 25.36 -13.31
N GLU A 177 -8.79 24.22 -13.74
CA GLU A 177 -7.57 24.13 -14.55
C GLU A 177 -7.92 24.45 -16.02
N ILE A 178 -7.32 25.52 -16.56
CA ILE A 178 -7.50 25.91 -17.96
C ILE A 178 -6.58 25.04 -18.81
N GLY A 179 -7.10 23.95 -19.37
CA GLY A 179 -6.41 23.16 -20.38
C GLY A 179 -6.17 23.98 -21.65
N LYS A 180 -4.93 24.05 -22.12
CA LYS A 180 -4.55 24.74 -23.37
C LYS A 180 -5.35 24.17 -24.55
N ARG A 181 -6.02 25.07 -25.30
CA ARG A 181 -6.62 24.75 -26.61
C ARG A 181 -5.58 24.08 -27.51
N ARG A 182 -5.87 22.87 -27.99
CA ARG A 182 -5.21 22.32 -29.19
C ARG A 182 -5.69 23.14 -30.38
N THR A 183 -4.81 23.97 -30.91
CA THR A 183 -4.95 24.56 -32.24
C THR A 183 -4.78 23.45 -33.28
N ARG A 184 -5.74 23.30 -34.18
CA ARG A 184 -5.49 22.74 -35.51
C ARG A 184 -4.87 23.84 -36.37
#